data_AF-A0A2E3H2T0-F1
#
_entry.id   AF-A0A2E3H2T0-F1
#
_cell.length_a   1.000
_cell.length_b   1.000
_cell.length_c   1.000
_cell.angle_alpha   90.00
_cell.angle_beta   90.00
_cell.angle_gamma   90.00
#
_symmetry.space_group_name_H-M   'P 1'
#
loop_
_entity.id
_entity.type
_entity.pdbx_description
1 polymer ?
#
loop_
_entity_poly.entity_id
_entity_poly.type
_entity_poly.pdbx_seq_one_letter_code
_entity_poly.pdbx_strand_id
1 'polypeptide(L)'
;MRLPLLIASALIALTACTPVTTDTPPRLGADGKPLPKLYRIPASAKATIPYEVLDAVNSLRAASGAGPVQIDTRLTAAAATHARDMSQQNRPWHFGSDGSSPIDRVRRVGYSGQLLGENISETYETELETLAAWMDQPDTRRVILDKRARDMGFAWHQENNGKIWWDMIIGGGSGVATPGT
;
A
#
# COMPACT_ATOMS: atom_id res chain seq x y z
N MET A 1 52.93 21.24 -55.85
CA MET A 1 52.27 19.94 -55.55
C MET A 1 51.93 19.96 -54.07
N ARG A 2 50.79 20.58 -53.70
CA ARG A 2 49.50 19.99 -53.27
C ARG A 2 49.58 19.16 -51.95
N LEU A 3 49.01 19.77 -50.90
CA LEU A 3 48.69 19.31 -49.53
C LEU A 3 47.67 18.14 -49.55
N PRO A 4 47.57 17.30 -48.49
CA PRO A 4 46.49 17.47 -47.49
C PRO A 4 46.94 17.09 -46.05
N LEU A 5 46.75 17.93 -45.02
CA LEU A 5 45.56 18.12 -44.18
C LEU A 5 44.86 16.82 -43.75
N LEU A 6 45.11 16.36 -42.52
CA LEU A 6 44.33 15.32 -41.85
C LEU A 6 43.55 15.93 -40.68
N ILE A 7 42.23 15.85 -40.81
CA ILE A 7 41.19 16.37 -39.92
C ILE A 7 41.01 15.37 -38.77
N ALA A 8 41.12 15.85 -37.52
CA ALA A 8 40.78 15.08 -36.34
C ALA A 8 39.25 15.09 -36.14
N SER A 9 38.60 13.97 -36.49
CA SER A 9 37.17 13.76 -36.29
C SER A 9 36.88 13.39 -34.84
N ALA A 10 36.26 14.30 -34.08
CA ALA A 10 35.72 14.01 -32.76
C ALA A 10 34.41 13.22 -32.87
N LEU A 11 34.43 11.94 -32.49
CA LEU A 11 33.22 11.11 -32.33
C LEU A 11 32.53 11.46 -31.01
N ILE A 12 31.40 12.15 -31.09
CA ILE A 12 30.45 12.33 -29.98
C ILE A 12 29.60 11.05 -29.92
N ALA A 13 29.82 10.22 -28.90
CA ALA A 13 28.98 9.05 -28.64
C ALA A 13 27.69 9.48 -27.92
N LEU A 14 26.57 9.49 -28.63
CA LEU A 14 25.24 9.59 -28.02
C LEU A 14 24.90 8.23 -27.38
N THR A 15 24.92 8.15 -26.06
CA THR A 15 24.38 7.03 -25.29
C THR A 15 22.85 7.14 -25.22
N ALA A 16 22.15 6.40 -26.09
CA ALA A 16 20.71 6.22 -25.99
C ALA A 16 20.40 5.24 -24.85
N CYS A 17 19.59 5.65 -23.88
CA CYS A 17 18.99 4.74 -22.90
C CYS A 17 18.00 3.83 -23.63
N THR A 18 18.32 2.54 -23.80
CA THR A 18 17.36 1.55 -24.27
C THR A 18 16.39 1.18 -23.15
N PRO A 19 15.07 1.29 -23.33
CA PRO A 19 14.13 0.71 -22.39
C PRO A 19 14.26 -0.81 -22.45
N VAL A 20 14.54 -1.44 -21.31
CA VAL A 20 14.49 -2.90 -21.16
C VAL A 20 13.02 -3.30 -21.14
N THR A 21 12.42 -3.50 -22.31
CA THR A 21 11.16 -4.23 -22.41
C THR A 21 11.48 -5.72 -22.30
N THR A 22 11.20 -6.30 -21.14
CA THR A 22 11.11 -7.76 -20.99
C THR A 22 9.84 -8.24 -21.69
N ASP A 23 9.90 -8.32 -23.02
CA ASP A 23 8.76 -8.64 -23.88
C ASP A 23 8.66 -10.17 -24.05
N THR A 24 8.16 -10.85 -23.02
CA THR A 24 7.73 -12.25 -23.15
C THR A 24 6.24 -12.27 -23.50
N PRO A 25 5.83 -12.86 -24.65
CA PRO A 25 4.43 -12.88 -25.05
C PRO A 25 3.55 -13.56 -23.98
N PRO A 26 2.33 -13.05 -23.72
CA PRO A 26 1.46 -13.58 -22.69
C PRO A 26 1.07 -15.04 -23.01
N ARG A 27 1.28 -15.94 -22.04
CA ARG A 27 0.87 -17.34 -22.17
C ARG A 27 -0.66 -17.42 -22.17
N LEU A 28 -1.22 -17.95 -23.24
CA LEU A 28 -2.68 -18.12 -23.41
C LEU A 28 -3.16 -19.44 -22.80
N GLY A 29 -4.37 -19.44 -22.23
CA GLY A 29 -5.09 -20.62 -21.75
C GLY A 29 -5.81 -21.37 -22.88
N ALA A 30 -6.45 -22.48 -22.53
CA ALA A 30 -7.22 -23.30 -23.48
C ALA A 30 -8.42 -22.56 -24.09
N ASP A 31 -8.85 -21.46 -23.47
CA ASP A 31 -9.90 -20.56 -23.91
C ASP A 31 -9.39 -19.39 -24.79
N GLY A 32 -8.08 -19.38 -25.10
CA GLY A 32 -7.45 -18.33 -25.90
C GLY A 32 -7.24 -17.01 -25.15
N LYS A 33 -7.53 -16.94 -23.85
CA LYS A 33 -7.29 -15.74 -23.02
C LYS A 33 -5.92 -15.81 -22.37
N PRO A 34 -5.25 -14.67 -22.10
CA PRO A 34 -4.06 -14.65 -21.26
C PRO A 34 -4.35 -15.33 -19.92
N LEU A 35 -3.47 -16.23 -19.49
CA LEU A 35 -3.56 -16.79 -18.15
C LEU A 35 -3.49 -15.66 -17.13
N PRO A 36 -4.33 -15.68 -16.08
CA PRO A 36 -4.26 -14.70 -15.02
C PRO A 36 -2.85 -14.72 -14.44
N LYS A 37 -2.14 -13.59 -14.56
CA LYS A 37 -0.85 -13.41 -13.92
C LYS A 37 -1.12 -13.10 -12.46
N LEU A 38 -0.61 -13.94 -11.58
CA LEU A 38 -0.60 -13.67 -10.16
C LEU A 38 0.06 -12.32 -9.89
N TYR A 39 -0.65 -11.42 -9.23
CA TYR A 39 -0.10 -10.13 -8.84
C TYR A 39 1.07 -10.33 -7.87
N ARG A 40 2.20 -9.69 -8.18
CA ARG A 40 3.41 -9.71 -7.36
C ARG A 40 3.84 -8.28 -7.17
N ILE A 41 3.94 -7.87 -5.91
CA ILE A 41 4.38 -6.52 -5.59
C ILE A 41 5.87 -6.41 -5.94
N PRO A 42 6.25 -5.61 -6.95
CA PRO A 42 7.64 -5.46 -7.31
C PRO A 42 8.40 -4.72 -6.21
N ALA A 43 9.69 -5.03 -6.05
CA ALA A 43 10.53 -4.40 -5.02
C ALA A 43 10.51 -2.87 -5.10
N SER A 44 10.40 -2.31 -6.32
CA SER A 44 10.32 -0.87 -6.57
C SER A 44 9.02 -0.22 -6.06
N ALA A 45 7.90 -0.95 -5.99
CA ALA A 45 6.61 -0.40 -5.56
C ALA A 45 6.37 -0.52 -4.05
N LYS A 46 7.16 -1.34 -3.33
CA LYS A 46 6.95 -1.60 -1.89
C LYS A 46 6.89 -0.32 -1.05
N ALA A 47 7.73 0.66 -1.38
CA ALA A 47 7.81 1.91 -0.65
C ALA A 47 6.73 2.94 -1.06
N THR A 48 6.13 2.79 -2.26
CA THR A 48 5.16 3.76 -2.79
C THR A 48 3.72 3.36 -2.48
N ILE A 49 3.42 2.06 -2.40
CA ILE A 49 2.07 1.54 -2.12
C ILE A 49 1.35 2.24 -0.97
N PRO A 50 1.94 2.44 0.23
CA PRO A 50 1.25 3.14 1.31
C PRO A 50 0.81 4.56 0.97
N TYR A 51 1.58 5.27 0.13
CA TYR A 51 1.27 6.63 -0.32
C TYR A 51 0.25 6.64 -1.47
N GLU A 52 0.33 5.68 -2.39
CA GLU A 52 -0.69 5.52 -3.44
C GLU A 52 -2.07 5.24 -2.84
N VAL A 53 -2.12 4.37 -1.81
CA VAL A 53 -3.36 4.09 -1.07
C VAL A 53 -3.80 5.31 -0.25
N LEU A 54 -2.87 6.05 0.37
CA LEU A 54 -3.18 7.30 1.07
C LEU A 54 -3.88 8.30 0.15
N ASP A 55 -3.35 8.51 -1.05
CA ASP A 55 -3.90 9.45 -2.04
C ASP A 55 -5.30 9.01 -2.50
N ALA A 56 -5.49 7.71 -2.73
CA ALA A 56 -6.80 7.14 -3.07
C ALA A 56 -7.81 7.30 -1.92
N VAL A 57 -7.41 6.98 -0.68
CA VAL A 57 -8.23 7.16 0.53
C VAL A 57 -8.61 8.63 0.72
N ASN A 58 -7.66 9.55 0.60
CA ASN A 58 -7.92 10.98 0.76
C ASN A 58 -8.84 11.52 -0.35
N SER A 59 -8.74 11.01 -1.57
CA SER A 59 -9.67 11.33 -2.66
C SER A 59 -11.10 10.89 -2.33
N LEU A 60 -11.28 9.66 -1.82
CA LEU A 60 -12.57 9.13 -1.38
C LEU A 60 -13.13 9.90 -0.18
N ARG A 61 -12.27 10.25 0.78
CA ARG A 61 -12.65 11.03 1.97
C ARG A 61 -13.12 12.43 1.57
N ALA A 62 -12.41 13.11 0.67
CA ALA A 62 -12.83 14.40 0.13
C ALA A 62 -14.21 14.34 -0.54
N ALA A 63 -14.43 13.32 -1.38
CA ALA A 63 -15.74 13.10 -2.04
C ALA A 63 -16.89 12.86 -1.03
N SER A 64 -16.59 12.31 0.14
CA SER A 64 -17.57 12.11 1.24
C SER A 64 -17.72 13.29 2.20
N GLY A 65 -16.95 14.36 2.01
CA GLY A 65 -16.90 15.51 2.93
C GLY A 65 -16.17 15.22 4.26
N ALA A 66 -15.30 14.21 4.30
CA ALA A 66 -14.39 13.95 5.41
C ALA A 66 -13.03 14.65 5.17
N GLY A 67 -12.38 15.10 6.24
CA GLY A 67 -11.04 15.69 6.17
C GLY A 67 -9.96 14.65 5.83
N PRO A 68 -8.81 15.06 5.28
CA PRO A 68 -7.75 14.11 4.93
C PRO A 68 -7.14 13.44 6.16
N VAL A 69 -6.53 12.28 5.94
CA VAL A 69 -5.63 11.60 6.87
C VAL A 69 -4.19 11.72 6.40
N GLN A 70 -3.25 11.52 7.32
CA GLN A 70 -1.81 11.43 7.05
C GLN A 70 -1.27 10.07 7.50
N ILE A 71 -0.16 9.62 6.91
CA ILE A 71 0.50 8.39 7.37
C ILE A 71 1.12 8.61 8.75
N ASP A 72 0.81 7.74 9.70
CA ASP A 72 1.51 7.60 10.98
C ASP A 72 2.34 6.32 10.96
N THR A 73 3.66 6.48 11.10
CA THR A 73 4.62 5.35 10.99
C THR A 73 4.44 4.31 12.09
N ARG A 74 3.89 4.68 13.25
CA ARG A 74 3.58 3.75 14.34
C ARG A 74 2.40 2.88 13.95
N LEU A 75 1.33 3.47 13.41
CA LEU A 75 0.18 2.71 12.89
C LEU A 75 0.61 1.78 11.74
N THR A 76 1.47 2.24 10.83
CA THR A 76 2.03 1.39 9.78
C THR A 76 2.85 0.23 10.34
N ALA A 77 3.63 0.44 11.41
CA ALA A 77 4.37 -0.65 12.07
C ALA A 77 3.44 -1.68 12.73
N ALA A 78 2.34 -1.24 13.35
CA ALA A 78 1.31 -2.12 13.90
C ALA A 78 0.64 -2.96 12.79
N ALA A 79 0.24 -2.31 11.69
CA ALA A 79 -0.36 -2.96 10.52
C ALA A 79 0.61 -3.98 9.90
N ALA A 80 1.89 -3.64 9.77
CA ALA A 80 2.89 -4.55 9.18
C ALA A 80 3.11 -5.79 10.03
N THR A 81 3.13 -5.62 11.35
CA THR A 81 3.25 -6.72 12.31
C THR A 81 2.04 -7.64 12.20
N HIS A 82 0.83 -7.08 12.15
CA HIS A 82 -0.39 -7.86 12.12
C HIS A 82 -0.65 -8.52 10.77
N ALA A 83 -0.34 -7.87 9.64
CA ALA A 83 -0.38 -8.49 8.31
C ALA A 83 0.49 -9.76 8.25
N ARG A 84 1.69 -9.71 8.83
CA ARG A 84 2.57 -10.89 8.92
C ARG A 84 2.00 -11.94 9.88
N ASP A 85 1.43 -11.52 11.00
CA ASP A 85 0.84 -12.43 11.98
C ASP A 85 -0.40 -13.16 11.43
N MET A 86 -1.27 -12.48 10.68
CA MET A 86 -2.40 -13.10 9.98
C MET A 86 -1.94 -14.18 8.98
N SER A 87 -0.83 -13.93 8.28
CA SER A 87 -0.19 -14.94 7.41
C SER A 87 0.26 -16.17 8.19
N GLN A 88 0.90 -15.97 9.35
CA GLN A 88 1.35 -17.08 10.21
C GLN A 88 0.18 -17.89 10.79
N GLN A 89 -0.95 -17.23 11.07
CA GLN A 89 -2.18 -17.87 11.50
C GLN A 89 -2.99 -18.47 10.34
N ASN A 90 -2.66 -18.11 9.09
CA ASN A 90 -3.43 -18.39 7.87
C ASN A 90 -4.93 -18.06 8.07
N ARG A 91 -5.21 -16.89 8.64
CA ARG A 91 -6.57 -16.43 8.93
C ARG A 91 -6.64 -14.89 9.00
N PRO A 92 -7.58 -14.24 8.28
CA PRO A 92 -7.83 -12.81 8.42
C PRO A 92 -8.68 -12.59 9.67
N TRP A 93 -8.04 -12.24 10.78
CA TRP A 93 -8.69 -12.07 12.08
C TRP A 93 -8.05 -10.90 12.84
N HIS A 94 -8.88 -10.01 13.40
CA HIS A 94 -8.42 -8.78 14.05
C HIS A 94 -7.56 -8.99 15.31
N PHE A 95 -7.59 -10.16 15.93
CA PHE A 95 -6.76 -10.46 17.10
C PHE A 95 -5.46 -11.15 16.70
N GLY A 96 -4.37 -10.71 17.30
CA GLY A 96 -3.07 -11.31 17.09
C GLY A 96 -3.00 -12.74 17.63
N SER A 97 -2.03 -13.51 17.17
CA SER A 97 -1.75 -14.86 17.65
C SER A 97 -1.38 -14.89 19.15
N ASP A 98 -0.90 -13.76 19.68
CA ASP A 98 -0.64 -13.51 21.10
C ASP A 98 -1.87 -13.06 21.89
N GLY A 99 -3.06 -13.05 21.27
CA GLY A 99 -4.31 -12.58 21.86
C GLY A 99 -4.48 -11.05 21.87
N SER A 100 -3.53 -10.28 21.31
CA SER A 100 -3.61 -8.82 21.29
C SER A 100 -4.78 -8.33 20.43
N SER A 101 -5.57 -7.40 20.97
CA SER A 101 -6.55 -6.66 20.18
C SER A 101 -5.84 -5.60 19.32
N PRO A 102 -6.52 -5.02 18.31
CA PRO A 102 -5.98 -3.88 17.56
C PRO A 102 -5.56 -2.72 18.49
N ILE A 103 -6.29 -2.49 19.58
CA ILE A 103 -5.98 -1.45 20.58
C ILE A 103 -4.64 -1.75 21.27
N ASP A 104 -4.39 -3.00 21.64
CA ASP A 104 -3.14 -3.40 22.28
C ASP A 104 -1.96 -3.25 21.32
N ARG A 105 -2.15 -3.59 20.04
CA ARG A 105 -1.12 -3.45 19.02
C ARG A 105 -0.74 -1.98 18.78
N VAL A 106 -1.72 -1.08 18.61
CA VAL A 106 -1.40 0.34 18.40
C VAL A 106 -0.77 0.99 19.65
N ARG A 107 -1.15 0.56 20.85
CA ARG A 107 -0.49 1.02 22.09
C ARG A 107 0.95 0.52 22.18
N ARG A 108 1.21 -0.73 21.79
CA ARG A 108 2.55 -1.35 21.83
C ARG A 108 3.58 -0.60 20.98
N VAL A 109 3.14 -0.02 19.86
CA VAL A 109 3.97 0.82 18.98
C VAL A 109 4.01 2.29 19.40
N GLY A 110 3.44 2.64 20.56
CA GLY A 110 3.46 4.00 21.10
C GLY A 110 2.54 4.99 20.40
N TYR A 111 1.49 4.52 19.72
CA TYR A 111 0.46 5.41 19.17
C TYR A 111 -0.42 5.95 20.32
N SER A 112 -0.47 7.26 20.45
CA SER A 112 -1.17 7.96 21.54
C SER A 112 -2.57 8.46 21.15
N GLY A 113 -2.92 8.41 19.87
CA GLY A 113 -4.25 8.77 19.40
C GLY A 113 -5.29 7.68 19.69
N GLN A 114 -6.56 7.99 19.46
CA GLN A 114 -7.64 7.01 19.54
C GLN A 114 -7.61 6.10 18.30
N LEU A 115 -7.65 4.78 18.50
CA LEU A 115 -7.97 3.85 17.41
C LEU A 115 -9.44 4.01 17.00
N LEU A 116 -9.69 4.27 15.73
CA LEU A 116 -11.05 4.42 15.18
C LEU A 116 -11.52 3.17 14.46
N GLY A 117 -10.61 2.42 13.84
CA GLY A 117 -10.92 1.15 13.21
C GLY A 117 -9.73 0.52 12.51
N GLU A 118 -9.94 -0.72 12.07
CA GLU A 118 -8.98 -1.51 11.31
C GLU A 118 -9.74 -2.26 10.21
N ASN A 119 -9.22 -2.25 9.00
CA ASN A 119 -9.70 -3.09 7.90
C ASN A 119 -8.58 -4.05 7.52
N ILE A 120 -8.92 -5.33 7.38
CA ILE A 120 -7.99 -6.40 7.01
C ILE A 120 -8.53 -7.18 5.82
N SER A 121 -7.64 -7.74 5.00
CA SER A 121 -8.01 -8.62 3.90
C SER A 121 -6.97 -9.71 3.67
N GLU A 122 -7.45 -10.89 3.33
CA GLU A 122 -6.68 -11.96 2.69
C GLU A 122 -7.11 -12.02 1.23
N THR A 123 -6.20 -11.80 0.28
CA THR A 123 -6.56 -11.74 -1.14
C THR A 123 -5.39 -12.03 -2.07
N TYR A 124 -5.64 -12.07 -3.37
CA TYR A 124 -4.62 -12.05 -4.43
C TYR A 124 -4.65 -10.73 -5.23
N GLU A 125 -5.56 -9.82 -4.88
CA GLU A 125 -5.79 -8.56 -5.57
C GLU A 125 -4.81 -7.45 -5.15
N THR A 126 -4.75 -6.41 -5.97
CA THR A 126 -3.96 -5.20 -5.72
C THR A 126 -4.47 -4.38 -4.53
N GLU A 127 -3.64 -3.45 -4.07
CA GLU A 127 -3.98 -2.49 -3.02
C GLU A 127 -5.23 -1.65 -3.35
N LEU A 128 -5.41 -1.24 -4.61
CA LEU A 128 -6.55 -0.43 -5.04
C LEU A 128 -7.83 -1.26 -5.22
N GLU A 129 -7.72 -2.49 -5.70
CA GLU A 129 -8.85 -3.43 -5.74
C GLU A 129 -9.31 -3.79 -4.32
N THR A 130 -8.36 -3.97 -3.40
CA THR A 130 -8.67 -4.20 -1.98
C THR A 130 -9.35 -2.98 -1.35
N LEU A 131 -8.86 -1.77 -1.64
CA LEU A 131 -9.51 -0.53 -1.19
C LEU A 131 -10.93 -0.41 -1.76
N ALA A 132 -11.14 -0.73 -3.04
CA ALA A 132 -12.46 -0.73 -3.65
C ALA A 132 -13.40 -1.73 -2.96
N ALA A 133 -12.94 -2.96 -2.67
CA ALA A 133 -13.72 -3.95 -1.95
C ALA A 133 -14.10 -3.48 -0.53
N TRP A 134 -13.17 -2.86 0.20
CA TRP A 134 -13.49 -2.24 1.49
C TRP A 134 -14.45 -1.06 1.37
N MET A 135 -14.38 -0.31 0.28
CA MET A 135 -15.33 0.75 0.01
C MET A 135 -16.70 0.23 -0.38
N ASP A 136 -16.87 -1.01 -0.84
CA ASP A 136 -18.19 -1.55 -1.19
C ASP A 136 -18.99 -2.03 0.03
N GLN A 137 -18.31 -2.50 1.08
CA GLN A 137 -18.98 -2.99 2.29
C GLN A 137 -19.23 -1.85 3.30
N PRO A 138 -20.46 -1.68 3.82
CA PRO A 138 -20.78 -0.58 4.73
C PRO A 138 -19.92 -0.53 6.00
N ASP A 139 -19.55 -1.69 6.52
CA ASP A 139 -18.77 -1.83 7.75
C ASP A 139 -17.31 -1.41 7.54
N THR A 140 -16.64 -1.81 6.48
CA THR A 140 -15.27 -1.38 6.18
C THR A 140 -15.21 0.04 5.63
N ARG A 141 -16.23 0.47 4.86
CA ARG A 141 -16.38 1.85 4.37
C ARG A 141 -16.45 2.85 5.53
N ARG A 142 -17.16 2.52 6.61
CA ARG A 142 -17.31 3.41 7.77
C ARG A 142 -15.97 3.74 8.44
N VAL A 143 -15.01 2.79 8.41
CA VAL A 143 -13.66 2.98 8.97
C VAL A 143 -12.89 4.00 8.14
N ILE A 144 -12.89 3.82 6.81
CA ILE A 144 -12.18 4.68 5.86
C ILE A 144 -12.73 6.11 5.88
N LEU A 145 -14.04 6.28 6.01
CA LEU A 145 -14.72 7.57 5.93
C LEU A 145 -15.01 8.21 7.30
N ASP A 146 -14.48 7.68 8.41
CA ASP A 146 -14.72 8.26 9.73
C ASP A 146 -14.22 9.72 9.77
N LYS A 147 -15.13 10.65 10.05
CA LYS A 147 -14.84 12.10 10.09
C LYS A 147 -13.88 12.50 11.21
N ARG A 148 -13.73 11.65 12.23
CA ARG A 148 -12.77 11.84 13.33
C ARG A 148 -11.35 11.44 12.93
N ALA A 149 -11.18 10.69 11.85
CA ALA A 149 -9.87 10.20 11.44
C ALA A 149 -8.92 11.33 11.03
N ARG A 150 -7.67 11.20 11.46
CA ARG A 150 -6.55 12.10 11.15
C ARG A 150 -5.29 11.34 10.75
N ASP A 151 -5.10 10.13 11.28
CA ASP A 151 -3.93 9.31 11.03
C ASP A 151 -4.34 7.99 10.36
N MET A 152 -3.43 7.45 9.56
CA MET A 152 -3.59 6.18 8.85
C MET A 152 -2.29 5.38 8.95
N GLY A 153 -2.40 4.09 9.21
CA GLY A 153 -1.35 3.11 8.96
C GLY A 153 -1.79 2.18 7.84
N PHE A 154 -0.87 1.82 6.95
CA PHE A 154 -1.15 0.86 5.88
C PHE A 154 0.06 -0.02 5.63
N ALA A 155 -0.15 -1.32 5.65
CA ALA A 155 0.90 -2.28 5.41
C ALA A 155 0.34 -3.60 4.86
N TRP A 156 1.25 -4.47 4.46
CA TRP A 156 0.90 -5.74 3.88
C TRP A 156 2.00 -6.79 4.08
N HIS A 157 1.62 -8.05 3.90
CA HIS A 157 2.55 -9.18 3.78
C HIS A 157 2.17 -10.04 2.58
N GLN A 158 3.08 -10.26 1.63
CA GLN A 158 2.85 -11.14 0.48
C GLN A 158 3.64 -12.45 0.62
N GLU A 159 2.94 -13.57 0.54
CA GLU A 159 3.50 -14.91 0.59
C GLU A 159 4.10 -15.35 -0.76
N ASN A 160 4.92 -16.40 -0.73
CA ASN A 160 5.50 -17.00 -1.93
C ASN A 160 4.47 -17.64 -2.87
N ASN A 161 3.22 -17.88 -2.44
CA ASN A 161 2.12 -18.32 -3.29
C ASN A 161 1.36 -17.15 -3.93
N GLY A 162 1.69 -15.90 -3.57
CA GLY A 162 1.06 -14.67 -4.07
C GLY A 162 -0.03 -14.10 -3.21
N LYS A 163 -0.52 -14.84 -2.21
CA LYS A 163 -1.51 -14.36 -1.25
C LYS A 163 -0.96 -13.14 -0.53
N ILE A 164 -1.79 -12.12 -0.39
CA ILE A 164 -1.48 -10.86 0.25
C ILE A 164 -2.40 -10.67 1.44
N TRP A 165 -1.80 -10.31 2.56
CA TRP A 165 -2.46 -9.92 3.79
C TRP A 165 -2.38 -8.40 3.89
N TRP A 166 -3.49 -7.72 3.69
CA TRP A 166 -3.57 -6.26 3.79
C TRP A 166 -4.08 -5.85 5.17
N ASP A 167 -3.53 -4.77 5.70
CA ASP A 167 -3.95 -4.18 6.95
C ASP A 167 -3.91 -2.65 6.86
N MET A 168 -5.06 -2.04 7.15
CA MET A 168 -5.23 -0.60 7.24
C MET A 168 -5.77 -0.23 8.62
N ILE A 169 -5.06 0.62 9.34
CA ILE A 169 -5.45 1.12 10.65
C ILE A 169 -5.78 2.60 10.55
N ILE A 170 -6.92 3.02 11.09
CA ILE A 170 -7.35 4.42 11.12
C ILE A 170 -7.36 4.95 12.55
N GLY A 171 -6.69 6.08 12.75
CA GLY A 171 -6.52 6.76 14.03
C GLY A 171 -7.10 8.17 14.05
N GLY A 172 -7.53 8.63 15.22
CA GLY A 172 -8.17 9.94 15.43
C GLY A 172 -7.23 11.13 15.54
N GLY A 173 -5.92 10.92 15.39
CA GLY A 173 -4.93 11.96 15.65
C GLY A 173 -4.35 11.85 17.06
N SER A 174 -3.04 11.99 17.16
CA SER A 174 -2.39 12.32 18.44
C SER A 174 -2.63 13.79 18.74
N GLY A 175 -3.81 14.13 19.27
CA GLY A 175 -4.06 15.49 19.72
C GLY A 175 -3.08 15.86 20.83
N VAL A 176 -2.18 16.83 20.58
CA VAL A 176 -2.02 17.85 21.61
C VAL A 176 -3.39 18.51 21.65
N ALA A 177 -4.13 18.29 22.74
CA ALA A 177 -5.36 19.02 22.97
C ALA A 177 -5.04 20.51 22.80
N THR A 178 -5.64 21.17 21.82
CA THR A 178 -5.65 22.64 21.80
C THR A 178 -6.34 23.03 23.11
N PRO A 179 -5.68 23.76 24.04
CA PRO A 179 -6.37 24.32 25.19
C PRO A 179 -7.50 25.18 24.63
N GLY A 180 -8.73 24.94 25.10
CA GLY A 180 -9.92 25.58 24.57
C GLY A 180 -9.79 27.10 24.48
N THR A 181 -10.34 27.65 23.42
CA THR A 181 -10.81 29.05 23.35
C THR A 181 -12.32 29.07 23.50
#